data_AF-A0A060SD73-F1
#
_entry.id   AF-A0A060SD73-F1
#
_cell.length_a   1.000
_cell.length_b   1.000
_cell.length_c   1.000
_cell.angle_alpha   90.00
_cell.angle_beta   90.00
_cell.angle_gamma   90.00
#
_symmetry.space_group_name_H-M   'P 1'
#
loop_
_entity.id
_entity.type
_entity.pdbx_description
1 polymer ?
#
loop_
_entity_poly.entity_id
_entity_poly.type
_entity_poly.pdbx_seq_one_letter_code
_entity_poly.pdbx_strand_id
1 'polypeptide(L)'
;MPPKHFLTSNFRVAFEEYFDPGQQRSAVDTLRGHIAEVRDGSEEQRRELGVLKPQDKTPEQIEQRVAAYLDKCYWQLAQFYRYSVPCRIDEAEPYLREIIRYAKLKGGKRDVAPELYLAVAIHKAAEKEQEAISLFTEAFNSLDMDGASALGPRSDLWARAHWARLLRRVERVQEAQVQEQVIVDWIVDHPLLLPPPKLKALVSDEADSGVLNNILDHPQVVAAIQSAKEKRSGVVVA
;
A
#
# COMPACT_ATOMS: atom_id res chain seq x y z
N MET A 1 3.34 -10.30 -28.14
CA MET A 1 3.82 -9.01 -27.60
C MET A 1 4.34 -9.22 -26.19
N PRO A 2 5.50 -8.64 -25.83
CA PRO A 2 5.97 -8.66 -24.44
C PRO A 2 4.97 -7.93 -23.53
N PRO A 3 4.88 -8.30 -22.24
CA PRO A 3 4.00 -7.60 -21.30
C PRO A 3 4.37 -6.12 -21.23
N LYS A 4 3.36 -5.22 -21.19
CA LYS A 4 3.60 -3.79 -20.98
C LYS A 4 4.41 -3.62 -19.69
N HIS A 5 5.62 -3.07 -19.82
CA HIS A 5 6.67 -3.13 -18.80
C HIS A 5 6.22 -2.65 -17.40
N PHE A 6 5.28 -1.72 -17.34
CA PHE A 6 4.77 -1.15 -16.09
C PHE A 6 3.96 -2.09 -15.20
N LEU A 7 3.48 -3.24 -15.71
CA LEU A 7 2.77 -4.25 -14.90
C LEU A 7 3.71 -5.29 -14.27
N THR A 8 5.02 -5.10 -14.41
CA THR A 8 6.02 -6.04 -13.89
C THR A 8 6.53 -5.61 -12.52
N SER A 9 6.86 -6.60 -11.66
CA SER A 9 7.47 -6.34 -10.36
C SER A 9 8.76 -5.52 -10.46
N ASN A 10 9.57 -5.75 -11.52
CA ASN A 10 10.82 -5.00 -11.74
C ASN A 10 10.57 -3.52 -11.99
N PHE A 11 9.53 -3.20 -12.78
CA PHE A 11 9.17 -1.80 -13.01
C PHE A 11 8.65 -1.14 -11.73
N ARG A 12 7.86 -1.84 -10.92
CA ARG A 12 7.43 -1.32 -9.61
C ARG A 12 8.62 -1.03 -8.71
N VAL A 13 9.58 -1.94 -8.62
CA VAL A 13 10.81 -1.71 -7.83
C VAL A 13 11.57 -0.50 -8.37
N ALA A 14 11.66 -0.35 -9.69
CA ALA A 14 12.31 0.82 -10.27
C ALA A 14 11.56 2.13 -9.98
N PHE A 15 10.23 2.10 -10.04
CA PHE A 15 9.37 3.23 -9.68
C PHE A 15 9.58 3.67 -8.22
N GLU A 16 9.68 2.69 -7.30
CA GLU A 16 9.84 2.95 -5.85
C GLU A 16 11.26 3.43 -5.50
N GLU A 17 12.29 2.83 -6.07
CA GLU A 17 13.67 2.98 -5.59
C GLU A 17 14.53 3.91 -6.47
N TYR A 18 14.18 4.12 -7.74
CA TYR A 18 15.06 4.81 -8.70
C TYR A 18 14.42 5.97 -9.44
N PHE A 19 13.09 6.06 -9.50
CA PHE A 19 12.43 7.12 -10.24
C PHE A 19 12.40 8.42 -9.44
N ASP A 20 12.72 9.53 -10.09
CA ASP A 20 12.47 10.86 -9.55
C ASP A 20 10.95 11.21 -9.61
N PRO A 21 10.49 12.26 -8.90
CA PRO A 21 9.07 12.63 -8.90
C PRO A 21 8.47 12.93 -10.29
N GLY A 22 9.27 13.44 -11.23
CA GLY A 22 8.82 13.67 -12.61
C GLY A 22 8.60 12.37 -13.37
N GLN A 23 9.52 11.42 -13.24
CA GLN A 23 9.42 10.07 -13.80
C GLN A 23 8.24 9.30 -13.19
N GLN A 24 8.02 9.42 -11.87
CA GLN A 24 6.88 8.81 -11.18
C GLN A 24 5.55 9.35 -11.72
N ARG A 25 5.41 10.68 -11.89
CA ARG A 25 4.22 11.27 -12.51
C ARG A 25 3.97 10.74 -13.92
N SER A 26 5.01 10.73 -14.76
CA SER A 26 4.91 10.22 -16.13
C SER A 26 4.47 8.75 -16.18
N ALA A 27 4.98 7.91 -15.27
CA ALA A 27 4.58 6.51 -15.18
C ALA A 27 3.12 6.33 -14.72
N VAL A 28 2.66 7.16 -13.76
CA VAL A 28 1.26 7.21 -13.34
C VAL A 28 0.35 7.61 -14.51
N ASP A 29 0.69 8.68 -15.22
CA ASP A 29 -0.11 9.19 -16.34
C ASP A 29 -0.17 8.17 -17.49
N THR A 30 0.95 7.49 -17.77
CA THR A 30 1.03 6.42 -18.76
C THR A 30 0.10 5.26 -18.39
N LEU A 31 0.11 4.82 -17.13
CA LEU A 31 -0.76 3.73 -16.67
C LEU A 31 -2.23 4.15 -16.67
N ARG A 32 -2.57 5.40 -16.29
CA ARG A 32 -3.93 5.92 -16.37
C ARG A 32 -4.44 5.98 -17.81
N GLY A 33 -3.62 6.44 -18.75
CA GLY A 33 -3.94 6.44 -20.18
C GLY A 33 -4.23 5.03 -20.68
N HIS A 34 -3.35 4.08 -20.34
CA HIS A 34 -3.55 2.67 -20.69
C HIS A 34 -4.83 2.08 -20.09
N ILE A 35 -5.14 2.38 -18.84
CA ILE A 35 -6.39 1.98 -18.19
C ILE A 35 -7.61 2.48 -18.97
N ALA A 36 -7.60 3.75 -19.38
CA ALA A 36 -8.69 4.34 -20.16
C ALA A 36 -8.84 3.65 -21.52
N GLU A 37 -7.72 3.39 -22.23
CA GLU A 37 -7.73 2.65 -23.50
C GLU A 37 -8.35 1.25 -23.34
N VAL A 38 -8.00 0.52 -22.28
CA VAL A 38 -8.55 -0.82 -22.04
C VAL A 38 -10.03 -0.76 -21.64
N ARG A 39 -10.40 0.17 -20.76
CA ARG A 39 -11.77 0.30 -20.24
C ARG A 39 -12.73 0.77 -21.33
N ASP A 40 -12.35 1.79 -22.08
CA ASP A 40 -13.25 2.51 -23.00
C ASP A 40 -13.04 2.09 -24.47
N GLY A 41 -12.01 1.29 -24.77
CA GLY A 41 -11.70 0.81 -26.11
C GLY A 41 -12.63 -0.28 -26.64
N SER A 42 -12.65 -0.39 -27.97
CA SER A 42 -13.29 -1.47 -28.73
C SER A 42 -12.65 -2.84 -28.48
N GLU A 43 -13.32 -3.91 -28.91
CA GLU A 43 -12.77 -5.26 -28.84
C GLU A 43 -11.47 -5.38 -29.66
N GLU A 44 -11.44 -4.82 -30.87
CA GLU A 44 -10.27 -4.80 -31.74
C GLU A 44 -9.09 -4.11 -31.04
N GLN A 45 -9.31 -2.93 -30.47
CA GLN A 45 -8.28 -2.22 -29.71
C GLN A 45 -7.77 -3.04 -28.53
N ARG A 46 -8.66 -3.69 -27.76
CA ARG A 46 -8.24 -4.55 -26.64
C ARG A 46 -7.45 -5.78 -27.10
N ARG A 47 -7.67 -6.29 -28.32
CA ARG A 47 -6.85 -7.35 -28.94
C ARG A 47 -5.48 -6.82 -29.36
N GLU A 48 -5.43 -5.64 -29.99
CA GLU A 48 -4.18 -4.96 -30.35
C GLU A 48 -3.33 -4.63 -29.10
N LEU A 49 -3.96 -4.27 -28.00
CA LEU A 49 -3.30 -4.04 -26.71
C LEU A 49 -2.82 -5.34 -26.03
N GLY A 50 -3.18 -6.51 -26.57
CA GLY A 50 -2.85 -7.82 -26.00
C GLY A 50 -3.62 -8.16 -24.72
N VAL A 51 -4.72 -7.45 -24.44
CA VAL A 51 -5.61 -7.75 -23.31
C VAL A 51 -6.47 -8.98 -23.62
N LEU A 52 -7.10 -8.98 -24.80
CA LEU A 52 -7.92 -10.07 -25.28
C LEU A 52 -7.10 -11.06 -26.10
N LYS A 53 -7.33 -12.35 -25.88
CA LYS A 53 -6.68 -13.42 -26.62
C LYS A 53 -7.59 -13.94 -27.74
N PRO A 54 -7.06 -14.56 -28.81
CA PRO A 54 -7.87 -15.07 -29.92
C PRO A 54 -8.97 -16.07 -29.51
N GLN A 55 -8.81 -16.75 -28.37
CA GLN A 55 -9.79 -17.68 -27.82
C GLN A 55 -10.92 -17.03 -27.01
N ASP A 56 -10.77 -15.76 -26.60
CA ASP A 56 -11.83 -15.05 -25.87
C ASP A 56 -12.88 -14.62 -26.91
N LYS A 57 -13.96 -15.41 -27.06
CA LYS A 57 -14.94 -15.27 -28.15
C LYS A 57 -16.35 -14.93 -27.69
N THR A 58 -16.71 -15.27 -26.46
CA THR A 58 -18.04 -14.94 -25.91
C THR A 58 -18.00 -13.61 -25.16
N PRO A 59 -19.13 -12.87 -25.07
CA PRO A 59 -19.20 -11.63 -24.30
C PRO A 59 -18.72 -11.79 -22.85
N GLU A 60 -19.05 -12.90 -22.21
CA GLU A 60 -18.67 -13.18 -20.81
C GLU A 60 -17.16 -13.42 -20.68
N GLN A 61 -16.55 -14.15 -21.63
CA GLN A 61 -15.10 -14.36 -21.63
C GLN A 61 -14.35 -13.05 -21.82
N ILE A 62 -14.85 -12.19 -22.71
CA ILE A 62 -14.28 -10.87 -22.98
C ILE A 62 -14.39 -10.00 -21.74
N GLU A 63 -15.58 -9.90 -21.13
CA GLU A 63 -15.82 -9.11 -19.92
C GLU A 63 -14.93 -9.58 -18.77
N GLN A 64 -14.86 -10.89 -18.51
CA GLN A 64 -14.03 -11.45 -17.45
C GLN A 64 -12.54 -11.19 -17.69
N ARG A 65 -12.07 -11.28 -18.94
CA ARG A 65 -10.67 -11.01 -19.31
C ARG A 65 -10.32 -9.54 -19.09
N VAL A 66 -11.20 -8.63 -19.54
CA VAL A 66 -11.02 -7.18 -19.38
C VAL A 66 -11.04 -6.81 -17.90
N ALA A 67 -12.02 -7.29 -17.13
CA ALA A 67 -12.11 -7.04 -15.69
C ALA A 67 -10.87 -7.54 -14.95
N ALA A 68 -10.40 -8.76 -15.23
CA ALA A 68 -9.19 -9.31 -14.62
C ALA A 68 -7.92 -8.55 -15.01
N TYR A 69 -7.88 -7.93 -16.19
CA TYR A 69 -6.75 -7.13 -16.63
C TYR A 69 -6.78 -5.73 -16.00
N LEU A 70 -7.95 -5.09 -15.95
CA LEU A 70 -8.15 -3.81 -15.28
C LEU A 70 -7.86 -3.90 -13.79
N ASP A 71 -8.29 -4.97 -13.11
CA ASP A 71 -7.97 -5.26 -11.70
C ASP A 71 -6.46 -5.18 -11.43
N LYS A 72 -5.64 -5.82 -12.28
CA LYS A 72 -4.17 -5.73 -12.18
C LYS A 72 -3.65 -4.31 -12.40
N CYS A 73 -4.22 -3.57 -13.34
CA CYS A 73 -3.80 -2.20 -13.64
C CYS A 73 -4.16 -1.25 -12.48
N TYR A 74 -5.36 -1.39 -11.93
CA TYR A 74 -5.83 -0.64 -10.77
C TYR A 74 -4.96 -0.92 -9.55
N TRP A 75 -4.60 -2.17 -9.30
CA TRP A 75 -3.72 -2.52 -8.19
C TRP A 75 -2.32 -1.91 -8.37
N GLN A 76 -1.74 -2.02 -9.57
CA GLN A 76 -0.45 -1.42 -9.87
C GLN A 76 -0.48 0.11 -9.73
N LEU A 77 -1.57 0.75 -10.14
CA LEU A 77 -1.77 2.20 -10.02
C LEU A 77 -1.87 2.64 -8.56
N ALA A 78 -2.61 1.91 -7.73
CA ALA A 78 -2.68 2.17 -6.28
C ALA A 78 -1.31 2.06 -5.61
N GLN A 79 -0.48 1.10 -6.04
CA GLN A 79 0.91 0.99 -5.57
C GLN A 79 1.76 2.19 -6.02
N PHE A 80 1.63 2.65 -7.26
CA PHE A 80 2.34 3.85 -7.72
C PHE A 80 1.92 5.09 -6.94
N TYR A 81 0.63 5.26 -6.65
CA TYR A 81 0.15 6.37 -5.83
C TYR A 81 0.74 6.35 -4.43
N ARG A 82 0.80 5.18 -3.78
CA ARG A 82 1.45 5.02 -2.48
C ARG A 82 2.92 5.42 -2.48
N TYR A 83 3.67 4.98 -3.48
CA TYR A 83 5.13 5.19 -3.55
C TYR A 83 5.54 6.46 -4.29
N SER A 84 4.58 7.26 -4.74
CA SER A 84 4.85 8.59 -5.29
C SER A 84 5.46 9.49 -4.22
N VAL A 85 6.29 10.45 -4.63
CA VAL A 85 6.84 11.48 -3.76
C VAL A 85 6.38 12.87 -4.26
N PRO A 86 5.50 13.58 -3.51
CA PRO A 86 4.82 13.13 -2.28
C PRO A 86 3.82 11.99 -2.55
N CYS A 87 3.42 11.28 -1.48
CA CYS A 87 2.43 10.21 -1.54
C CYS A 87 1.09 10.75 -2.06
N ARG A 88 0.47 10.03 -3.01
CA ARG A 88 -0.78 10.39 -3.71
C ARG A 88 -1.87 9.34 -3.52
N ILE A 89 -1.82 8.62 -2.40
CA ILE A 89 -2.70 7.46 -2.13
C ILE A 89 -4.19 7.80 -2.14
N ASP A 90 -4.55 9.05 -1.84
CA ASP A 90 -5.91 9.59 -1.93
C ASP A 90 -6.51 9.43 -3.34
N GLU A 91 -5.71 9.60 -4.39
CA GLU A 91 -6.15 9.40 -5.78
C GLU A 91 -6.46 7.93 -6.13
N ALA A 92 -6.07 6.98 -5.27
CA ALA A 92 -6.29 5.56 -5.49
C ALA A 92 -7.72 5.10 -5.15
N GLU A 93 -8.51 5.89 -4.40
CA GLU A 93 -9.83 5.49 -3.89
C GLU A 93 -10.74 4.80 -4.92
N PRO A 94 -11.07 5.39 -6.09
CA PRO A 94 -12.02 4.77 -7.01
C PRO A 94 -11.53 3.42 -7.55
N TYR A 95 -10.22 3.28 -7.74
CA TYR A 95 -9.59 2.06 -8.24
C TYR A 95 -9.59 0.96 -7.18
N LEU A 96 -9.33 1.31 -5.92
CA LEU A 96 -9.35 0.37 -4.80
C LEU A 96 -10.76 -0.16 -4.52
N ARG A 97 -11.79 0.70 -4.63
CA ARG A 97 -13.19 0.28 -4.55
C ARG A 97 -13.55 -0.75 -5.64
N GLU A 98 -13.08 -0.53 -6.87
CA GLU A 98 -13.29 -1.47 -7.98
C GLU A 98 -12.59 -2.83 -7.77
N ILE A 99 -11.34 -2.83 -7.28
CA ILE A 99 -10.61 -4.07 -6.93
C ILE A 99 -11.38 -4.87 -5.89
N ILE A 100 -11.81 -4.22 -4.80
CA ILE A 100 -12.55 -4.87 -3.71
C ILE A 100 -13.89 -5.43 -4.23
N ARG A 101 -14.60 -4.66 -5.06
CA ARG A 101 -15.86 -5.09 -5.69
C ARG A 101 -15.64 -6.32 -6.57
N TYR A 102 -14.61 -6.30 -7.42
CA TYR A 102 -14.28 -7.41 -8.30
C TYR A 102 -13.88 -8.67 -7.53
N ALA A 103 -13.07 -8.53 -6.48
CA ALA A 103 -12.67 -9.65 -5.63
C ALA A 103 -13.88 -10.32 -4.95
N LYS A 104 -14.85 -9.55 -4.46
CA LYS A 104 -16.11 -10.07 -3.87
C LYS A 104 -16.92 -10.85 -4.89
N LEU A 105 -17.04 -10.36 -6.12
CA LEU A 105 -17.78 -11.05 -7.20
C LEU A 105 -17.14 -12.38 -7.61
N LYS A 106 -15.80 -12.46 -7.57
CA LYS A 106 -15.06 -13.67 -7.97
C LYS A 106 -15.13 -14.80 -6.92
N GLY A 107 -15.43 -14.49 -5.66
CA GLY A 107 -15.58 -15.48 -4.60
C GLY A 107 -14.27 -16.17 -4.16
N GLY A 108 -13.14 -15.46 -4.22
CA GLY A 108 -11.82 -15.97 -3.83
C GLY A 108 -11.50 -15.79 -2.33
N LYS A 109 -10.30 -16.24 -1.92
CA LYS A 109 -9.74 -15.89 -0.60
C LYS A 109 -9.70 -14.36 -0.46
N ARG A 110 -10.18 -13.85 0.67
CA ARG A 110 -10.13 -12.41 0.97
C ARG A 110 -8.68 -11.95 1.02
N ASP A 111 -8.33 -11.03 0.13
CA ASP A 111 -7.08 -10.27 0.21
C ASP A 111 -7.40 -8.92 0.86
N VAL A 112 -6.81 -8.69 2.03
CA VAL A 112 -7.03 -7.46 2.81
C VAL A 112 -6.16 -6.30 2.33
N ALA A 113 -5.20 -6.53 1.44
CA ALA A 113 -4.27 -5.49 1.01
C ALA A 113 -4.99 -4.29 0.35
N PRO A 114 -5.95 -4.50 -0.57
CA PRO A 114 -6.72 -3.39 -1.14
C PRO A 114 -7.58 -2.67 -0.10
N GLU A 115 -8.09 -3.36 0.91
CA GLU A 115 -8.92 -2.77 1.98
C GLU A 115 -8.08 -1.83 2.86
N LEU A 116 -6.86 -2.23 3.23
CA LEU A 116 -5.94 -1.37 3.98
C LEU A 116 -5.49 -0.15 3.17
N TYR A 117 -5.22 -0.33 1.87
CA TYR A 117 -4.91 0.80 0.99
C TYR A 117 -6.10 1.73 0.86
N LEU A 118 -7.33 1.21 0.78
CA LEU A 118 -8.54 2.03 0.71
C LEU A 118 -8.75 2.81 2.00
N ALA A 119 -8.59 2.15 3.15
CA ALA A 119 -8.66 2.78 4.45
C ALA A 119 -7.68 3.95 4.54
N VAL A 120 -6.43 3.76 4.09
CA VAL A 120 -5.43 4.83 4.02
C VAL A 120 -5.81 5.92 3.01
N ALA A 121 -6.32 5.59 1.83
CA ALA A 121 -6.72 6.57 0.83
C ALA A 121 -7.80 7.52 1.35
N ILE A 122 -8.74 7.01 2.15
CA ILE A 122 -9.90 7.79 2.61
C ILE A 122 -9.75 8.33 4.03
N HIS A 123 -8.70 7.98 4.79
CA HIS A 123 -8.66 8.26 6.23
C HIS A 123 -8.71 9.75 6.57
N LYS A 124 -8.20 10.63 5.71
CA LYS A 124 -8.22 12.10 5.90
C LYS A 124 -9.44 12.77 5.26
N ALA A 125 -10.25 12.04 4.51
CA ALA A 125 -11.43 12.60 3.86
C ALA A 125 -12.52 12.83 4.90
N ALA A 126 -13.09 14.03 4.90
CA ALA A 126 -14.22 14.38 5.76
C ALA A 126 -15.39 13.40 5.50
N GLU A 127 -16.07 13.00 6.58
CA GLU A 127 -17.23 12.10 6.57
C GLU A 127 -16.91 10.63 6.24
N LYS A 128 -15.64 10.28 6.01
CA LYS A 128 -15.19 8.90 5.75
C LYS A 128 -14.43 8.27 6.91
N GLU A 129 -14.35 8.95 8.06
CA GLU A 129 -13.60 8.49 9.22
C GLU A 129 -14.10 7.13 9.73
N GLN A 130 -15.42 6.96 9.83
CA GLN A 130 -16.02 5.72 10.31
C GLN A 130 -15.85 4.58 9.30
N GLU A 131 -15.92 4.88 8.00
CA GLU A 131 -15.65 3.90 6.94
C GLU A 131 -14.18 3.43 7.02
N ALA A 132 -13.23 4.36 7.13
CA ALA A 132 -11.81 4.04 7.27
C ALA A 132 -11.54 3.20 8.53
N ILE A 133 -12.16 3.54 9.66
CA ILE A 133 -12.06 2.77 10.90
C ILE A 133 -12.55 1.34 10.68
N SER A 134 -13.73 1.14 10.08
CA SER A 134 -14.28 -0.20 9.81
C SER A 134 -13.32 -1.02 8.94
N LEU A 135 -12.80 -0.41 7.87
CA LEU A 135 -11.86 -1.08 6.97
C LEU A 135 -10.57 -1.48 7.68
N PHE A 136 -9.97 -0.59 8.49
CA PHE A 136 -8.79 -0.94 9.28
C PHE A 136 -9.08 -2.07 10.26
N THR A 137 -10.13 -1.94 11.07
CA THR A 137 -10.49 -2.94 12.09
C THR A 137 -10.75 -4.31 11.47
N GLU A 138 -11.57 -4.38 10.42
CA GLU A 138 -11.92 -5.64 9.77
C GLU A 138 -10.71 -6.29 9.08
N ALA A 139 -9.87 -5.49 8.40
CA ALA A 139 -8.70 -5.98 7.72
C ALA A 139 -7.65 -6.52 8.71
N PHE A 140 -7.34 -5.78 9.77
CA PHE A 140 -6.35 -6.21 10.77
C PHE A 140 -6.86 -7.40 11.60
N ASN A 141 -8.14 -7.43 11.99
CA ASN A 141 -8.72 -8.61 12.65
C ASN A 141 -8.61 -9.87 11.79
N SER A 142 -8.81 -9.74 10.47
CA SER A 142 -8.64 -10.86 9.53
C SER A 142 -7.18 -11.32 9.43
N LEU A 143 -6.21 -10.41 9.51
CA LEU A 143 -4.78 -10.73 9.48
C LEU A 143 -4.35 -11.51 10.73
N ASP A 144 -4.82 -11.07 11.90
CA ASP A 144 -4.45 -11.67 13.18
C ASP A 144 -5.01 -13.10 13.31
N MET A 145 -6.16 -13.39 12.69
CA MET A 145 -6.77 -14.72 12.67
C MET A 145 -6.07 -15.71 11.70
N ASP A 146 -5.60 -15.24 10.55
CA ASP A 146 -5.05 -16.09 9.49
C ASP A 146 -3.55 -16.39 9.66
N GLY A 147 -2.88 -15.80 10.67
CA GLY A 147 -1.54 -16.17 11.14
C GLY A 147 -0.36 -15.80 10.24
N ALA A 148 -0.59 -15.34 9.01
CA ALA A 148 0.44 -14.80 8.13
C ALA A 148 -0.12 -13.63 7.32
N SER A 149 0.45 -12.44 7.54
CA SER A 149 0.10 -11.29 6.74
C SER A 149 0.59 -11.48 5.31
N ALA A 150 -0.35 -11.56 4.36
CA ALA A 150 -0.02 -11.42 2.94
C ALA A 150 0.59 -10.03 2.64
N LEU A 151 0.39 -9.08 3.56
CA LEU A 151 1.07 -7.81 3.58
C LEU A 151 2.50 -7.98 4.11
N GLY A 152 3.49 -7.64 3.27
CA GLY A 152 4.86 -7.49 3.76
C GLY A 152 4.95 -6.43 4.88
N PRO A 153 5.92 -6.53 5.80
CA PRO A 153 5.96 -5.74 7.03
C PRO A 153 5.95 -4.22 6.79
N ARG A 154 6.55 -3.74 5.70
CA ARG A 154 6.51 -2.30 5.35
C ARG A 154 5.08 -1.80 5.13
N SER A 155 4.24 -2.59 4.46
CA SER A 155 2.85 -2.23 4.21
C SER A 155 2.02 -2.24 5.49
N ASP A 156 2.31 -3.18 6.39
CA ASP A 156 1.62 -3.32 7.66
C ASP A 156 1.87 -2.10 8.56
N LEU A 157 3.14 -1.78 8.79
CA LEU A 157 3.55 -0.62 9.60
C LEU A 157 3.02 0.69 9.02
N TRP A 158 3.07 0.84 7.70
CA TRP A 158 2.52 2.00 7.01
C TRP A 158 1.01 2.15 7.27
N ALA A 159 0.24 1.09 7.06
CA ALA A 159 -1.20 1.11 7.30
C ALA A 159 -1.53 1.37 8.79
N ARG A 160 -0.81 0.75 9.73
CA ARG A 160 -0.96 1.00 11.17
C ARG A 160 -0.64 2.44 11.55
N ALA A 161 0.36 3.06 10.93
CA ALA A 161 0.69 4.46 11.18
C ALA A 161 -0.46 5.38 10.75
N HIS A 162 -1.08 5.13 9.59
CA HIS A 162 -2.26 5.88 9.15
C HIS A 162 -3.49 5.64 10.02
N TRP A 163 -3.66 4.42 10.53
CA TRP A 163 -4.73 4.07 11.45
C TRP A 163 -4.58 4.77 12.81
N ALA A 164 -3.38 4.74 13.41
CA ALA A 164 -3.08 5.46 14.64
C ALA A 164 -3.41 6.96 14.54
N ARG A 165 -3.05 7.58 13.41
CA ARG A 165 -3.38 9.00 13.14
C ARG A 165 -4.86 9.25 13.05
N LEU A 166 -5.60 8.37 12.37
CA LEU A 166 -7.06 8.48 12.29
C LEU A 166 -7.66 8.39 13.69
N LEU A 167 -7.25 7.39 14.47
CA LEU A 167 -7.73 7.18 15.84
C LEU A 167 -7.47 8.40 16.74
N ARG A 168 -6.28 9.03 16.64
CA ARG A 168 -6.01 10.28 17.35
C ARG A 168 -6.94 11.42 16.93
N ARG A 169 -7.18 11.60 15.63
CA ARG A 169 -8.09 12.66 15.13
C ARG A 169 -9.53 12.50 15.63
N VAL A 170 -9.99 11.27 15.81
CA VAL A 170 -11.33 10.98 16.34
C VAL A 170 -11.34 10.74 17.85
N GLU A 171 -10.32 11.22 18.56
CA GLU A 171 -10.18 11.16 20.03
C GLU A 171 -10.16 9.74 20.64
N ARG A 172 -9.90 8.70 19.84
CA ARG A 172 -9.70 7.30 20.29
C ARG A 172 -8.23 7.04 20.66
N VAL A 173 -7.72 7.82 21.60
CA VAL A 173 -6.28 7.91 21.92
C VAL A 173 -5.68 6.58 22.39
N GLN A 174 -6.39 5.83 23.25
CA GLN A 174 -5.87 4.55 23.77
C GLN A 174 -5.68 3.53 22.66
N GLU A 175 -6.59 3.48 21.69
CA GLU A 175 -6.48 2.57 20.54
C GLU A 175 -5.36 3.00 19.60
N ALA A 176 -5.15 4.30 19.43
CA ALA A 176 -4.00 4.80 18.67
C ALA A 176 -2.68 4.32 19.29
N GLN A 177 -2.55 4.40 20.62
CA GLN A 177 -1.35 3.95 21.33
C GLN A 177 -1.07 2.45 21.14
N VAL A 178 -2.11 1.61 21.06
CA VAL A 178 -1.94 0.18 20.75
C VAL A 178 -1.29 -0.01 19.38
N GLN A 179 -1.74 0.72 18.35
CA GLN A 179 -1.16 0.63 17.01
C GLN A 179 0.28 1.17 16.97
N GLU A 180 0.54 2.26 17.69
CA GLU A 180 1.89 2.83 17.83
C GLU A 180 2.85 1.86 18.51
N GLN A 181 2.41 1.16 19.56
CA GLN A 181 3.23 0.18 20.27
C GLN A 181 3.59 -1.00 19.36
N VAL A 182 2.66 -1.52 18.54
CA VAL A 182 2.97 -2.58 17.57
C VAL A 182 4.07 -2.15 16.58
N ILE A 183 4.05 -0.88 16.15
CA ILE A 183 5.10 -0.33 15.29
C ILE A 183 6.45 -0.26 16.02
N VAL A 184 6.45 0.23 17.27
CA VAL A 184 7.65 0.31 18.12
C VAL A 184 8.25 -1.09 18.33
N ASP A 185 7.43 -2.05 18.75
CA ASP A 185 7.87 -3.43 19.04
C ASP A 185 8.50 -4.06 17.80
N TRP A 186 7.87 -3.90 16.63
CA TRP A 186 8.42 -4.42 15.37
C TRP A 186 9.79 -3.81 15.05
N ILE A 187 9.98 -2.51 15.27
CA ILE A 187 11.27 -1.83 15.04
C ILE A 187 12.32 -2.34 16.02
N VAL A 188 11.96 -2.54 17.29
CA VAL A 188 12.84 -3.06 18.33
C VAL A 188 13.31 -4.48 18.01
N ASP A 189 12.42 -5.32 17.48
CA ASP A 189 12.73 -6.69 17.06
C ASP A 189 13.55 -6.74 15.76
N HIS A 190 13.45 -5.70 14.92
CA HIS A 190 14.09 -5.64 13.59
C HIS A 190 14.91 -4.35 13.36
N PRO A 191 15.84 -3.97 14.26
CA PRO A 191 16.41 -2.62 14.33
C PRO A 191 17.30 -2.24 13.15
N LEU A 192 17.72 -3.21 12.33
CA LEU A 192 18.58 -3.00 11.16
C LEU A 192 17.88 -3.29 9.82
N LEU A 193 16.58 -3.62 9.84
CA LEU A 193 15.87 -4.03 8.63
C LEU A 193 15.51 -2.84 7.72
N LEU A 194 15.29 -1.66 8.30
CA LEU A 194 15.06 -0.40 7.57
C LEU A 194 16.07 0.67 8.01
N PRO A 195 16.74 1.35 7.06
CA PRO A 195 17.52 2.54 7.37
C PRO A 195 16.63 3.64 7.98
N PRO A 196 17.16 4.50 8.88
CA PRO A 196 16.38 5.56 9.53
C PRO A 196 15.59 6.47 8.57
N PRO A 197 16.13 6.90 7.41
CA PRO A 197 15.34 7.70 6.46
C PRO A 197 14.12 6.97 5.91
N LYS A 198 14.26 5.67 5.60
CA LYS A 198 13.15 4.85 5.11
C LYS A 198 12.12 4.59 6.21
N LEU A 199 12.56 4.39 7.45
CA LEU A 199 11.66 4.25 8.59
C LEU A 199 10.87 5.54 8.84
N LYS A 200 11.53 6.71 8.86
CA LYS A 200 10.87 8.01 9.00
C LYS A 200 9.85 8.25 7.88
N ALA A 201 10.23 8.01 6.63
CA ALA A 201 9.31 8.14 5.50
C ALA A 201 8.10 7.18 5.57
N LEU A 202 8.25 6.04 6.26
CA LEU A 202 7.20 5.03 6.37
C LEU A 202 6.13 5.41 7.41
N VAL A 203 6.55 5.96 8.55
CA VAL A 203 5.68 6.13 9.73
C VAL A 203 5.51 7.57 10.19
N SER A 204 6.19 8.54 9.58
CA SER A 204 6.02 9.96 9.90
C SER A 204 5.15 10.69 8.88
N ASP A 205 4.46 11.74 9.31
CA ASP A 205 3.61 12.62 8.48
C ASP A 205 3.71 14.04 9.06
N GLU A 206 4.14 15.02 8.26
CA GLU A 206 4.42 16.38 8.75
C GLU A 206 3.20 17.07 9.39
N ALA A 207 1.98 16.61 9.09
CA ALA A 207 0.75 17.15 9.66
C ALA A 207 0.35 16.53 11.02
N ASP A 208 1.16 15.62 11.58
CA ASP A 208 0.86 14.86 12.79
C ASP A 208 1.67 15.35 14.01
N SER A 209 1.17 15.11 15.22
CA SER A 209 1.84 15.41 16.50
C SER A 209 2.04 14.15 17.36
N GLY A 210 1.68 12.96 16.87
CA GLY A 210 1.84 11.69 17.55
C GLY A 210 3.30 11.22 17.70
N VAL A 211 3.48 10.15 18.50
CA VAL A 211 4.79 9.55 18.80
C VAL A 211 5.53 9.10 17.53
N LEU A 212 4.80 8.73 16.48
CA LEU A 212 5.37 8.25 15.22
C LEU A 212 6.20 9.30 14.47
N ASN A 213 5.96 10.59 14.69
CA ASN A 213 6.80 11.65 14.11
C ASN A 213 8.18 11.75 14.76
N ASN A 214 8.29 11.28 16.01
CA ASN A 214 9.52 11.24 16.78
C ASN A 214 9.95 9.78 17.05
N ILE A 215 9.56 8.84 16.17
CA ILE A 215 9.80 7.39 16.39
C ILE A 215 11.29 7.06 16.55
N LEU A 216 12.15 7.82 15.88
CA LEU A 216 13.61 7.65 15.94
C LEU A 216 14.21 8.14 17.26
N ASP A 217 13.48 8.96 18.01
CA ASP A 217 13.85 9.45 19.34
C ASP A 217 13.20 8.62 20.45
N HIS A 218 12.37 7.63 20.10
CA HIS A 218 11.72 6.75 21.07
C HIS A 218 12.78 5.94 21.84
N PRO A 219 12.81 5.97 23.20
CA PRO A 219 13.91 5.41 23.98
C PRO A 219 14.23 3.93 23.65
N GLN A 220 13.19 3.12 23.46
CA GLN A 220 13.36 1.70 23.11
C GLN A 220 13.94 1.51 21.71
N VAL A 221 13.53 2.34 20.74
CA VAL A 221 14.02 2.29 19.36
C VAL A 221 15.49 2.71 19.31
N VAL A 222 15.84 3.79 20.00
CA VAL A 222 17.23 4.27 20.12
C VAL A 222 18.12 3.17 20.70
N ALA A 223 17.72 2.59 21.83
CA ALA A 223 18.47 1.53 22.49
C ALA A 223 18.64 0.30 21.60
N ALA A 224 17.58 -0.13 20.90
CA ALA A 224 17.63 -1.28 19.99
C ALA A 224 18.58 -1.03 18.80
N ILE A 225 18.51 0.16 18.18
CA ILE A 225 19.40 0.53 17.06
C ILE A 225 20.86 0.62 17.51
N GLN A 226 21.13 1.21 18.68
CA GLN A 226 22.49 1.29 19.24
C GLN A 226 23.05 -0.10 19.54
N SER A 227 22.31 -0.93 20.28
CA SER A 227 22.72 -2.29 20.61
C SER A 227 22.99 -3.14 19.36
N ALA A 228 22.16 -3.00 18.33
CA ALA A 228 22.35 -3.74 17.08
C ALA A 228 23.58 -3.26 16.29
N LYS A 229 23.91 -1.96 16.34
CA LYS A 229 25.14 -1.41 15.73
C LYS A 229 26.39 -1.90 16.46
N GLU A 230 26.39 -1.89 17.79
CA GLU A 230 27.50 -2.37 18.62
C GLU A 230 27.81 -3.84 18.33
N LYS A 231 26.77 -4.70 18.36
CA LYS A 231 26.89 -6.13 18.02
C LYS A 231 27.46 -6.36 16.61
N ARG A 232 27.06 -5.55 15.63
CA ARG A 232 27.55 -5.67 14.24
C ARG A 232 29.00 -5.17 14.08
N SER A 233 29.41 -4.21 14.89
CA SER A 233 30.77 -3.65 14.88
C SER A 233 31.80 -4.50 15.64
N GLY A 234 31.37 -5.56 16.35
CA GLY A 234 32.24 -6.40 17.17
C GLY A 234 32.76 -5.71 18.43
N VAL A 235 32.28 -4.50 18.73
CA VAL A 235 32.61 -3.76 19.96
C VAL A 235 31.70 -4.28 21.07
N VAL A 236 32.19 -5.25 21.84
CA VAL A 236 31.58 -5.61 23.11
C VAL A 236 32.05 -4.57 24.12
N VAL A 237 31.17 -3.65 24.51
CA VAL A 237 31.41 -2.82 25.70
C VAL A 237 31.13 -3.72 26.90
N ALA A 238 32.21 -4.12 27.57
CA ALA A 238 32.20 -4.86 28.84
C ALA A 238 31.77 -3.96 30.00
#